data_AF-A0A925BKF4-F1
#
_entry.id   AF-A0A925BKF4-F1
#
_cell.length_a   1.000
_cell.length_b   1.000
_cell.length_c   1.000
_cell.angle_alpha   90.00
_cell.angle_beta   90.00
_cell.angle_gamma   90.00
#
_symmetry.space_group_name_H-M   'P 1'
#
loop_
_entity.id
_entity.type
_entity.pdbx_description
1 polymer ?
#
loop_
_entity_poly.entity_id
_entity_poly.type
_entity_poly.pdbx_seq_one_letter_code
_entity_poly.pdbx_strand_id
1 'polypeptide(L)'
;QVYPMVIKADGAWIMLYGCYWSDDKHTALGFAVSRDGLTWTKHPDNPVFRPEPKHDWESNFTTSHTLLRLPDGSFRLWYAGRRQPPWSNLYFAIGTAKWSGPTGISR
;
A
#
# COMPACT_ATOMS: atom_id res chain seq x y z
N GLN A 1 0.01 7.08 11.88
CA GLN A 1 -0.01 5.70 12.39
C GLN A 1 0.10 4.81 11.15
N VAL A 2 1.20 4.06 11.02
CA VAL A 2 1.52 3.28 9.82
C VAL A 2 1.37 1.80 10.17
N TYR A 3 0.35 1.16 9.63
CA TYR A 3 0.00 -0.21 9.99
C TYR A 3 0.56 -1.18 8.97
N PRO A 4 1.12 -2.33 9.39
CA PRO A 4 1.34 -3.44 8.48
C PRO A 4 0.03 -4.19 8.24
N MET A 5 -0.05 -4.83 7.08
CA MET A 5 -1.08 -5.82 6.75
C MET A 5 -0.39 -7.02 6.13
N VAL A 6 -0.63 -8.20 6.68
CA VAL A 6 0.06 -9.44 6.30
C VAL A 6 -0.96 -10.48 5.86
N ILE A 7 -0.69 -11.13 4.73
CA ILE A 7 -1.45 -12.29 4.25
C ILE A 7 -0.49 -13.41 3.84
N LYS A 8 -1.01 -14.64 3.80
CA LYS A 8 -0.33 -15.78 3.19
C LYS A 8 -0.91 -16.02 1.80
N ALA A 9 -0.07 -15.99 0.77
CA ALA A 9 -0.48 -16.24 -0.62
C ALA A 9 0.68 -16.86 -1.40
N ASP A 10 0.38 -17.76 -2.34
CA ASP A 10 1.36 -18.41 -3.23
C ASP A 10 2.56 -19.05 -2.50
N GLY A 11 2.34 -19.62 -1.31
CA GLY A 11 3.41 -20.24 -0.52
C GLY A 11 4.34 -19.25 0.21
N ALA A 12 4.07 -17.95 0.15
CA ALA A 12 4.82 -16.91 0.83
C ALA A 12 3.92 -16.08 1.76
N TRP A 13 4.57 -15.34 2.65
CA TRP A 13 3.97 -14.24 3.39
C TRP A 13 4.18 -12.95 2.63
N ILE A 14 3.12 -12.18 2.49
CA ILE A 14 3.10 -10.89 1.83
C ILE A 14 2.76 -9.84 2.87
N MET A 15 3.54 -8.76 2.93
CA MET A 15 3.26 -7.60 3.75
C MET A 15 3.15 -6.35 2.88
N LEU A 16 2.05 -5.61 3.02
CA LEU A 16 2.06 -4.17 2.74
C LEU A 16 2.21 -3.42 4.04
N TYR A 17 2.98 -2.33 4.05
CA TYR A 17 3.19 -1.51 5.23
C TYR A 17 3.16 -0.03 4.88
N GLY A 18 2.56 0.78 5.73
CA GLY A 18 2.64 2.23 5.59
C GLY A 18 4.05 2.75 5.86
N CYS A 19 4.47 3.77 5.13
CA CYS A 19 5.69 4.52 5.40
C CYS A 19 5.47 6.01 5.16
N TYR A 20 6.28 6.84 5.81
CA TYR A 20 6.50 8.19 5.31
C TYR A 20 7.32 8.13 4.04
N TRP A 21 6.98 8.97 3.07
CA TRP A 21 7.60 8.97 1.76
C TRP A 21 7.92 10.40 1.34
N SER A 22 9.15 10.62 0.88
CA SER A 22 9.73 11.92 0.48
C SER A 22 9.90 12.95 1.61
N ASP A 23 8.94 13.06 2.52
CA ASP A 23 8.97 13.93 3.69
C ASP A 23 8.10 13.35 4.85
N ASP A 24 7.92 14.12 5.92
CA ASP A 24 7.09 13.76 7.08
C ASP A 24 5.59 14.07 6.87
N LYS A 25 5.21 14.59 5.69
CA LYS A 25 3.86 15.04 5.36
C LYS A 25 3.13 14.08 4.44
N HIS A 26 3.83 13.22 3.71
CA HIS A 26 3.22 12.27 2.78
C HIS A 26 3.41 10.83 3.25
N THR A 27 2.38 10.00 3.07
CA THR A 27 2.47 8.56 3.33
C THR A 27 2.22 7.74 2.09
N ALA A 28 2.99 6.66 1.96
CA ALA A 28 2.91 5.69 0.89
C ALA A 28 2.87 4.26 1.47
N LEU A 29 2.64 3.26 0.62
CA LEU A 29 2.70 1.86 1.01
C LEU A 29 3.92 1.18 0.40
N GLY A 30 4.72 0.57 1.27
CA GLY A 30 5.77 -0.36 0.89
C GLY A 30 5.27 -1.80 0.85
N PHE A 31 6.05 -2.66 0.22
CA PHE A 31 5.83 -4.08 0.08
C PHE A 31 7.05 -4.88 0.52
N ALA A 32 6.81 -6.00 1.18
CA ALA A 32 7.82 -6.99 1.51
C ALA A 32 7.25 -8.41 1.42
N VAL A 33 8.13 -9.38 1.15
CA VAL A 33 7.80 -10.81 1.15
C VAL A 33 8.67 -11.56 2.16
N SER A 34 8.14 -12.67 2.65
CA SER A 34 8.86 -13.58 3.54
C SER A 34 8.46 -15.02 3.24
N ARG A 35 9.40 -15.96 3.39
CA ARG A 35 9.11 -17.40 3.29
C ARG A 35 8.72 -18.01 4.63
N ASP A 36 9.24 -17.46 5.72
CA ASP A 36 9.11 -17.98 7.09
C ASP A 36 8.18 -17.12 7.97
N GLY A 37 7.81 -15.92 7.52
CA GLY A 37 7.05 -14.93 8.28
C GLY A 37 7.89 -14.12 9.27
N LEU A 38 9.20 -14.40 9.34
CA LEU A 38 10.14 -13.81 10.30
C LEU A 38 11.18 -12.93 9.60
N THR A 39 11.74 -13.42 8.48
CA THR A 39 12.74 -12.74 7.68
C THR A 39 12.09 -12.13 6.44
N TRP A 40 12.17 -10.81 6.30
CA TRP A 40 11.44 -10.07 5.27
C TRP A 40 12.38 -9.43 4.26
N THR A 41 12.09 -9.62 2.97
CA THR A 41 12.77 -8.95 1.86
C THR A 41 11.87 -7.86 1.31
N LYS A 42 12.31 -6.60 1.37
CA LYS A 42 11.59 -5.45 0.84
C LYS A 42 11.65 -5.42 -0.69
N HIS A 43 10.59 -4.95 -1.34
CA HIS A 43 10.63 -4.68 -2.77
C HIS A 43 11.67 -3.59 -3.10
N PRO A 44 12.47 -3.74 -4.18
CA PRO A 44 13.42 -2.71 -4.60
C PRO A 44 12.72 -1.39 -4.99
N ASP A 45 11.54 -1.47 -5.62
CA ASP A 45 10.80 -0.28 -6.08
C ASP A 45 9.93 0.39 -4.99
N ASN A 46 10.21 0.12 -3.72
CA ASN A 46 9.45 0.71 -2.63
C ASN A 46 9.56 2.26 -2.61
N PRO A 47 8.47 2.99 -2.32
CA PRO A 47 7.12 2.47 -2.09
C PRO A 47 6.41 2.11 -3.41
N VAL A 48 5.61 1.04 -3.37
CA VAL A 48 4.91 0.48 -4.54
C VAL A 48 3.52 1.07 -4.77
N PHE A 49 2.97 1.77 -3.78
CA PHE A 49 1.71 2.50 -3.89
C PHE A 49 1.87 3.88 -3.25
N ARG A 50 1.55 4.94 -3.99
CA ARG A 50 1.83 6.33 -3.62
C ARG A 50 0.57 7.18 -3.80
N PRO A 51 0.44 8.29 -3.06
CA PRO A 51 -0.50 9.35 -3.41
C PRO A 51 -0.34 9.75 -4.88
N GLU A 52 -1.44 9.97 -5.59
CA GLU A 52 -1.42 10.51 -6.96
C GLU A 52 -1.76 12.00 -6.91
N PRO A 53 -0.79 12.91 -7.14
CA PRO A 53 -1.04 14.35 -7.04
C PRO A 53 -2.15 14.87 -7.95
N LYS A 54 -2.43 14.19 -9.07
CA LYS A 54 -3.50 14.55 -10.01
C LYS A 54 -4.89 14.13 -9.53
N HIS A 55 -4.98 13.26 -8.53
CA HIS A 55 -6.24 12.81 -7.94
C HIS A 55 -6.47 13.56 -6.64
N ASP A 56 -7.22 14.66 -6.72
CA ASP A 56 -7.37 15.61 -5.62
C ASP A 56 -7.63 14.93 -4.27
N TRP A 57 -8.52 13.96 -4.19
CA TRP A 57 -8.97 13.33 -2.95
C TRP A 57 -7.92 12.42 -2.27
N GLU A 58 -6.90 11.95 -2.98
CA GLU A 58 -5.84 11.05 -2.49
C GLU A 58 -4.42 11.60 -2.71
N SER A 59 -4.32 12.89 -3.00
CA SER A 59 -3.07 13.56 -3.43
C SER A 59 -2.01 13.73 -2.34
N ASN A 60 -2.24 13.31 -1.09
CA ASN A 60 -1.30 13.51 0.01
C ASN A 60 -1.03 12.24 0.86
N PHE A 61 -2.07 11.57 1.34
CA PHE A 61 -1.93 10.37 2.18
C PHE A 61 -2.52 9.14 1.54
N THR A 62 -1.78 8.03 1.62
CA THR A 62 -2.31 6.67 1.46
C THR A 62 -1.93 5.84 2.69
N THR A 63 -2.90 5.24 3.37
CA THR A 63 -2.70 4.53 4.65
C THR A 63 -3.83 3.55 4.95
N SER A 64 -3.82 2.93 6.14
CA SER A 64 -4.89 2.08 6.69
C SER A 64 -5.41 1.06 5.68
N HIS A 65 -4.49 0.35 5.05
CA HIS A 65 -4.78 -0.50 3.91
C HIS A 65 -5.21 -1.91 4.31
N THR A 66 -5.98 -2.53 3.43
CA THR A 66 -6.25 -3.97 3.47
C THR A 66 -6.21 -4.54 2.05
N LEU A 67 -5.79 -5.80 1.95
CA LEU A 67 -5.56 -6.53 0.71
C LEU A 67 -6.46 -7.78 0.67
N LEU A 68 -7.06 -8.02 -0.48
CA LEU A 68 -7.75 -9.27 -0.79
C LEU A 68 -7.15 -9.86 -2.05
N ARG A 69 -6.76 -11.15 -1.99
CA ARG A 69 -6.38 -11.89 -3.19
C ARG A 69 -7.64 -12.22 -4.00
N LEU A 70 -7.63 -11.91 -5.28
CA LEU A 70 -8.71 -12.18 -6.22
C LEU A 70 -8.50 -13.51 -6.95
N PRO A 71 -9.57 -14.13 -7.51
CA PRO A 71 -9.49 -15.41 -8.20
C PRO A 71 -8.55 -15.41 -9.42
N ASP A 72 -8.35 -14.26 -10.07
CA ASP A 72 -7.47 -14.10 -11.23
C ASP A 72 -5.98 -13.93 -10.86
N GLY A 73 -5.64 -14.07 -9.57
CA GLY A 73 -4.28 -13.91 -9.08
C GLY A 73 -3.88 -12.47 -8.75
N SER A 74 -4.71 -11.48 -9.09
CA SER A 74 -4.47 -10.09 -8.70
C SER A 74 -4.93 -9.82 -7.26
N PHE A 75 -4.71 -8.60 -6.80
CA PHE A 75 -5.13 -8.13 -5.49
C PHE A 75 -6.11 -6.97 -5.62
N ARG A 76 -7.07 -6.93 -4.70
CA ARG A 76 -7.88 -5.76 -4.41
C ARG A 76 -7.31 -5.09 -3.17
N LEU A 77 -6.92 -3.82 -3.31
CA LEU A 77 -6.49 -2.95 -2.24
C LEU A 77 -7.64 -2.03 -1.86
N TRP A 78 -7.89 -1.87 -0.56
CA TRP A 78 -8.61 -0.72 -0.02
C TRP A 78 -7.65 0.08 0.84
N TYR A 79 -7.79 1.40 0.84
CA TYR A 79 -6.90 2.30 1.55
C TYR A 79 -7.63 3.58 1.93
N ALA A 80 -7.15 4.21 2.99
CA ALA A 80 -7.53 5.56 3.36
C ALA A 80 -6.71 6.58 2.57
N GLY A 81 -7.40 7.46 1.85
CA GLY A 81 -6.86 8.57 1.07
C GLY A 81 -7.08 9.92 1.75
N ARG A 82 -6.16 10.87 1.55
CA ARG A 82 -6.37 12.28 1.93
C ARG A 82 -5.80 13.23 0.88
N ARG A 83 -6.55 14.30 0.59
CA ARG A 83 -6.14 15.39 -0.30
C ARG A 83 -5.05 16.27 0.28
N GLN A 84 -4.36 17.07 -0.53
CA GLN A 84 -3.46 18.14 -0.08
C GLN A 84 -4.17 19.18 0.83
N PRO A 85 -3.46 19.86 1.76
CA PRO A 85 -4.00 21.00 2.50
C PRO A 85 -4.57 22.11 1.58
N PRO A 86 -5.54 22.92 2.04
CA PRO A 86 -6.09 22.97 3.39
C PRO A 86 -7.05 21.81 3.69
N TRP A 87 -6.97 21.31 4.92
CA TRP A 87 -7.79 20.21 5.41
C TRP A 87 -9.21 20.69 5.69
N SER A 88 -10.13 20.59 4.72
CA SER A 88 -11.54 20.90 4.97
C SER A 88 -12.29 19.73 5.61
N ASN A 89 -11.73 18.53 5.55
CA ASN A 89 -12.38 17.30 6.00
C ASN A 89 -11.58 16.71 7.17
N LEU A 90 -12.28 16.42 8.27
CA LEU A 90 -11.72 15.76 9.45
C LEU A 90 -11.29 14.31 9.16
N TYR A 91 -11.88 13.67 8.14
CA TYR A 91 -11.74 12.24 7.87
C TYR A 91 -11.10 11.90 6.53
N PHE A 92 -10.52 10.70 6.45
CA PHE A 92 -10.03 10.08 5.22
C PHE A 92 -11.20 9.62 4.34
N ALA A 93 -10.98 9.59 3.02
CA ALA A 93 -11.86 8.88 2.09
C ALA A 93 -11.36 7.44 1.90
N ILE A 94 -12.26 6.49 1.62
CA ILE A 94 -11.87 5.11 1.30
C ILE A 94 -11.75 4.99 -0.22
N GLY A 95 -10.55 4.67 -0.68
CA GLY A 95 -10.23 4.34 -2.06
C GLY A 95 -10.14 2.83 -2.28
N THR A 96 -10.18 2.42 -3.54
CA THR A 96 -9.83 1.05 -3.92
C THR A 96 -9.01 1.01 -5.21
N ALA A 97 -8.03 0.11 -5.25
CA ALA A 97 -7.22 -0.17 -6.43
C ALA A 97 -7.20 -1.67 -6.73
N LYS A 98 -7.08 -2.03 -8.01
CA LYS A 98 -6.72 -3.38 -8.43
C LYS A 98 -5.21 -3.37 -8.67
N TRP A 99 -4.50 -4.31 -8.05
CA TRP A 99 -3.04 -4.40 -8.12
C TRP A 99 -2.62 -5.81 -8.50
N SER A 100 -1.86 -5.97 -9.58
CA SER A 100 -1.41 -7.29 -10.03
C SER A 100 -0.22 -7.86 -9.24
N GLY A 101 0.23 -7.16 -8.19
CA GLY A 101 1.48 -7.43 -7.50
C GLY A 101 2.64 -6.63 -8.08
N PRO A 102 3.83 -6.72 -7.48
CA PRO A 102 5.01 -6.05 -7.99
C PRO A 102 5.46 -6.70 -9.30
N THR A 103 5.81 -5.88 -10.29
CA THR A 103 6.47 -6.36 -11.52
C THR A 103 7.93 -6.70 -11.21
N GLY A 104 8.42 -7.85 -11.69
CA GLY A 104 9.87 -8.18 -11.63
C GLY A 104 10.29 -9.22 -10.59
N ILE A 105 9.37 -9.77 -9.78
CA ILE A 105 9.64 -11.01 -9.03
C ILE A 105 9.30 -12.17 -9.98
N SER A 106 10.29 -12.68 -10.71
CA SER A 106 10.14 -13.93 -11.45
C SER A 106 9.77 -15.04 -10.48
N ARG A 107 8.81 -15.90 -10.88
CA ARG A 107 8.48 -17.14 -10.17
C ARG A 107 9.74 -17.96 -9.84
#